data_AF-A0A9P6MI34-F1
#
_entry.id   AF-A0A9P6MI34-F1
#
_cell.length_a   1.000
_cell.length_b   1.000
_cell.length_c   1.000
_cell.angle_alpha   90.00
_cell.angle_beta   90.00
_cell.angle_gamma   90.00
#
_symmetry.space_group_name_H-M   'P 1'
#
loop_
_entity.id
_entity.type
_entity.pdbx_description
1 polymer ?
#
loop_
_entity_poly.entity_id
_entity_poly.type
_entity_poly.pdbx_seq_one_letter_code
_entity_poly.pdbx_strand_id
1 'polypeptide(L)'
;MSRINTIVNDLRNGLGAIRLRPDVKKVTLTFSGKSDNAGARYFLRENMPRIQYNNPTIQFEVNKLKEAGVSPELTVEFGTCHSLAPTSRTPLL
;
A
#
# COMPACT_ATOMS: atom_id res chain seq x y z
N MET A 1 28.85 7.06 -10.08
CA MET A 1 27.94 6.82 -8.94
C MET A 1 27.86 5.33 -8.67
N SER A 2 27.79 4.89 -7.41
CA SER A 2 27.65 3.47 -7.08
C SER A 2 26.24 2.97 -7.38
N ARG A 3 26.11 1.67 -7.71
CA ARG A 3 24.81 1.03 -7.97
C ARG A 3 23.84 1.18 -6.79
N ILE A 4 24.35 1.14 -5.57
CA ILE A 4 23.56 1.31 -4.35
C ILE A 4 22.95 2.71 -4.29
N ASN A 5 23.73 3.75 -4.60
CA ASN A 5 23.23 5.12 -4.60
C ASN A 5 22.13 5.32 -5.62
N THR A 6 22.24 4.69 -6.79
CA THR A 6 21.17 4.71 -7.81
C THR A 6 19.89 4.06 -7.29
N ILE A 7 19.99 2.86 -6.70
CA ILE A 7 18.81 2.14 -6.16
C ILE A 7 18.12 2.95 -5.06
N VAL A 8 18.89 3.51 -4.12
CA VAL A 8 18.33 4.33 -3.04
C VAL A 8 17.68 5.59 -3.61
N ASN A 9 18.28 6.22 -4.62
CA ASN A 9 17.69 7.36 -5.30
C ASN A 9 16.38 7.00 -6.00
N ASP A 10 16.29 5.83 -6.63
CA ASP A 10 15.09 5.36 -7.31
C ASP A 10 13.98 5.00 -6.31
N LEU A 11 14.30 4.48 -5.13
CA LEU A 11 13.31 4.22 -4.07
C LEU A 11 12.73 5.51 -3.47
N ARG A 12 13.55 6.56 -3.40
CA ARG A 12 13.16 7.88 -2.86
C ARG A 12 12.31 8.70 -3.82
N ASN A 13 12.41 8.45 -5.12
CA ASN A 13 11.83 9.30 -6.16
C ASN A 13 10.96 8.52 -7.15
N GLY A 14 10.21 9.22 -7.99
CA GLY A 14 9.42 8.63 -9.08
C GLY A 14 7.98 8.26 -8.71
N LEU A 15 7.26 7.68 -9.68
CA LEU A 15 5.87 7.25 -9.51
C LEU A 15 5.79 6.14 -8.46
N GLY A 16 4.99 6.35 -7.41
CA GLY A 16 4.88 5.44 -6.27
C GLY A 16 5.75 5.82 -5.06
N ALA A 17 6.67 6.78 -5.16
CA ALA A 17 7.38 7.33 -3.99
C ALA A 17 6.47 8.31 -3.21
N ILE A 18 5.33 7.81 -2.73
CA ILE A 18 4.31 8.61 -2.05
C ILE A 18 4.30 8.31 -0.55
N ARG A 19 3.94 9.30 0.25
CA ARG A 19 3.60 9.11 1.67
C ARG A 19 2.10 8.87 1.79
N LEU A 20 1.72 7.73 2.35
CA LEU A 20 0.33 7.39 2.61
C LEU A 20 -0.17 8.17 3.84
N ARG A 21 -1.50 8.24 3.97
CA ARG A 21 -2.10 8.91 5.13
C ARG A 21 -1.74 8.16 6.43
N PRO A 22 -1.60 8.87 7.57
CA PRO A 22 -1.20 8.25 8.84
C PRO A 22 -2.16 7.19 9.40
N ASP A 23 -3.43 7.24 8.97
CA ASP A 23 -4.46 6.27 9.34
C ASP A 23 -4.33 4.95 8.57
N VAL A 24 -3.56 4.87 7.48
CA VAL A 24 -3.27 3.59 6.83
C VAL A 24 -2.33 2.76 7.72
N LYS A 25 -2.68 1.48 7.94
CA LYS A 25 -1.90 0.55 8.76
C LYS A 25 -1.37 -0.65 8.00
N LYS A 26 -2.12 -1.13 7.00
CA LYS A 26 -1.71 -2.28 6.21
C LYS A 26 -2.14 -2.15 4.76
N VAL A 27 -1.29 -2.62 3.86
CA VAL A 27 -1.56 -2.75 2.43
C VAL A 27 -1.30 -4.19 2.02
N THR A 28 -2.30 -4.84 1.43
CA THR A 28 -2.22 -6.24 1.01
C THR A 28 -2.44 -6.32 -0.50
N LEU A 29 -1.49 -6.90 -1.23
CA LEU A 29 -1.63 -7.21 -2.64
C LEU A 29 -1.87 -8.72 -2.82
N THR A 30 -3.04 -9.09 -3.31
CA THR A 30 -3.39 -10.48 -3.60
C THR A 30 -3.54 -10.67 -5.11
N PHE A 31 -2.85 -11.66 -5.69
CA PHE A 31 -2.98 -11.95 -7.12
C PHE A 31 -2.54 -13.38 -7.46
N SER A 32 -3.04 -13.93 -8.57
CA SER A 32 -2.50 -15.18 -9.13
C SER A 32 -1.14 -14.97 -9.77
N GLY A 33 -0.18 -15.84 -9.45
CA GLY A 33 1.12 -15.88 -10.12
C GLY A 33 1.06 -16.37 -11.57
N LYS A 34 -0.04 -17.00 -11.99
CA LYS A 34 -0.24 -17.51 -13.36
C LYS A 34 -0.56 -16.36 -14.33
N SER A 35 -0.74 -16.69 -15.61
CA SER A 35 -1.05 -15.70 -16.65
C SER A 35 -2.26 -14.87 -16.23
N ASP A 36 -2.28 -13.61 -16.68
CA ASP A 36 -3.40 -12.65 -16.57
C ASP A 36 -3.31 -11.57 -15.45
N ASN A 37 -2.19 -11.50 -14.70
CA ASN A 37 -1.98 -10.45 -13.68
C ASN A 37 -0.72 -9.57 -13.91
N ALA A 38 -0.49 -9.13 -15.15
CA ALA A 38 0.69 -8.33 -15.50
C ALA A 38 0.79 -7.01 -14.70
N GLY A 39 -0.34 -6.32 -14.51
CA GLY A 39 -0.41 -5.08 -13.74
C GLY A 39 -0.01 -5.26 -12.27
N ALA A 40 -0.49 -6.31 -11.61
CA ALA A 40 -0.11 -6.62 -10.22
C ALA A 40 1.38 -6.95 -10.09
N ARG A 41 1.94 -7.73 -11.03
CA ARG A 41 3.38 -8.02 -11.07
C ARG A 41 4.22 -6.75 -11.27
N TYR A 42 3.78 -5.87 -12.17
CA TYR A 42 4.42 -4.58 -12.38
C TYR A 42 4.36 -3.71 -11.12
N PHE A 43 3.19 -3.59 -10.51
CA PHE A 43 2.99 -2.84 -9.28
C PHE A 43 3.90 -3.35 -8.15
N LEU A 44 3.94 -4.67 -7.93
CA LEU A 44 4.80 -5.31 -6.94
C LEU A 44 6.30 -5.00 -7.17
N ARG A 45 6.74 -4.97 -8.42
CA ARG A 45 8.16 -4.80 -8.78
C ARG A 45 8.60 -3.33 -8.78
N GLU A 46 7.75 -2.42 -9.24
CA GLU A 46 8.15 -1.03 -9.54
C GLU A 46 7.62 -0.02 -8.52
N ASN A 47 6.37 -0.17 -8.08
CA ASN A 47 5.70 0.84 -7.27
C ASN A 47 5.75 0.49 -5.78
N MET A 48 5.41 -0.74 -5.41
CA MET A 48 5.33 -1.17 -4.02
C MET A 48 6.62 -0.96 -3.22
N PRO A 49 7.84 -1.21 -3.75
CA PRO A 49 9.08 -0.95 -3.03
C PRO A 49 9.28 0.54 -2.73
N ARG A 50 8.87 1.43 -3.64
CA ARG A 50 8.96 2.89 -3.45
C ARG A 50 7.98 3.36 -2.38
N ILE A 51 6.76 2.82 -2.38
CA ILE A 51 5.76 3.10 -1.35
C ILE A 51 6.29 2.60 0.00
N GLN A 52 6.76 1.36 0.09
CA GLN A 52 7.26 0.78 1.35
C GLN A 52 8.44 1.57 1.92
N TYR A 53 9.40 1.98 1.07
CA TYR A 53 10.54 2.79 1.49
C TYR A 53 10.12 4.13 2.13
N ASN A 54 9.07 4.76 1.58
CA ASN A 54 8.57 6.04 2.08
C ASN A 54 7.59 5.90 3.26
N ASN A 55 7.16 4.67 3.60
CA ASN A 55 6.17 4.40 4.65
C ASN A 55 6.61 3.23 5.55
N PRO A 56 7.72 3.37 6.31
CA PRO A 56 8.33 2.26 7.05
C PRO A 56 7.47 1.72 8.19
N THR A 57 6.46 2.46 8.65
CA THR A 57 5.55 2.06 9.75
C THR A 57 4.32 1.30 9.28
N ILE A 58 4.08 1.20 7.97
CA ILE A 58 2.93 0.49 7.39
C ILE A 58 3.32 -0.95 7.10
N GLN A 59 2.44 -1.89 7.41
CA GLN A 59 2.64 -3.30 7.06
C GLN A 59 2.29 -3.53 5.58
N PHE A 60 3.18 -4.20 4.85
CA PHE A 60 2.95 -4.61 3.46
C PHE A 60 2.93 -6.13 3.38
N GLU A 61 1.89 -6.70 2.75
CA GLU A 61 1.71 -8.14 2.58
C GLU A 61 1.45 -8.46 1.10
N VAL A 62 2.00 -9.59 0.62
CA VAL A 62 1.83 -10.05 -0.76
C VAL A 62 1.38 -11.50 -0.78
N ASN A 63 0.16 -11.73 -1.24
CA ASN A 63 -0.45 -13.04 -1.35
C ASN A 63 -0.45 -13.51 -2.80
N LYS A 64 0.54 -14.34 -3.13
CA LYS A 64 0.68 -14.94 -4.47
C LYS A 64 -0.04 -16.29 -4.53
N LEU A 65 -1.18 -16.31 -5.21
CA LEU A 65 -2.01 -17.50 -5.34
C LEU A 65 -1.55 -18.38 -6.51
N LYS A 66 -1.69 -19.70 -6.35
CA LYS A 66 -1.33 -20.70 -7.38
C LYS A 66 -2.46 -20.96 -8.39
N GLU A 67 -3.69 -20.63 -8.03
CA GLU A 67 -4.89 -20.81 -8.83
C GLU A 67 -4.91 -19.80 -9.97
N ALA A 68 -5.31 -20.21 -11.18
CA ALA A 68 -5.49 -19.30 -12.30
C ALA A 68 -6.85 -18.60 -12.20
N GLY A 69 -7.04 -17.51 -12.95
CA GLY A 69 -8.33 -16.80 -13.01
C GLY A 69 -8.65 -15.93 -11.78
N VAL A 70 -7.73 -15.81 -10.81
CA VAL A 70 -7.91 -14.88 -9.68
C VAL A 70 -7.60 -13.46 -10.14
N SER A 71 -8.62 -12.60 -10.05
CA SER A 71 -8.49 -11.15 -10.27
C SER A 71 -7.55 -10.55 -9.22
N PRO A 72 -6.65 -9.63 -9.61
CA PRO A 72 -5.75 -9.00 -8.65
C PRO A 72 -6.52 -8.01 -7.78
N GLU A 73 -6.21 -8.00 -6.48
CA GLU A 73 -6.85 -7.14 -5.48
C GLU A 73 -5.79 -6.41 -4.65
N LEU A 74 -6.04 -5.13 -4.38
CA LEU A 74 -5.26 -4.31 -3.47
C LEU A 74 -6.16 -3.85 -2.32
N THR A 75 -5.91 -4.37 -1.12
CA THR A 75 -6.67 -4.04 0.09
C THR A 75 -5.87 -3.06 0.93
N VAL A 76 -6.52 -1.99 1.41
CA VAL A 76 -5.92 -0.99 2.30
C VAL A 76 -6.70 -0.97 3.61
N GLU A 77 -6.03 -1.31 4.70
CA GLU A 77 -6.60 -1.31 6.04
C GLU A 77 -6.24 -0.01 6.76
N PHE A 78 -7.26 0.65 7.30
CA PHE A 78 -7.12 1.85 8.10
C PHE A 78 -7.22 1.51 9.59
N GLY A 79 -6.39 2.14 10.41
CA GLY A 79 -6.54 2.10 11.86
C GLY A 79 -7.86 2.72 12.26
N THR A 80 -8.41 2.28 13.39
CA THR A 80 -9.61 2.87 13.96
C THR A 80 -9.38 4.35 14.19
N CYS A 81 -9.92 5.17 13.29
CA CYS A 81 -10.15 6.57 13.59
C CYS A 81 -11.16 6.54 14.74
N HIS A 82 -10.76 7.00 15.92
CA HIS A 82 -11.73 7.47 16.89
C HIS A 82 -12.41 8.65 16.20
N SER A 83 -13.48 8.38 15.44
CA SER A 83 -14.41 9.41 15.03
C SER A 83 -14.83 10.06 16.34
N LEU A 84 -14.37 11.29 16.58
CA LEU A 84 -14.84 12.09 17.69
C LEU A 84 -16.36 11.92 17.72
N ALA A 85 -16.87 11.33 18.80
CA ALA A 85 -18.28 11.07 18.95
C ALA A 85 -19.03 12.35 18.58
N PRO A 86 -20.16 12.28 17.83
CA PRO A 86 -20.98 13.45 17.59
C PRO A 86 -21.30 14.04 18.95
N THR A 87 -20.69 15.19 19.27
CA THR A 87 -20.86 15.86 20.55
C THR A 87 -22.35 16.13 20.66
N SER A 88 -22.98 15.51 21.64
CA SER A 88 -24.41 15.63 21.90
C SER A 88 -24.76 17.12 21.94
N ARG A 89 -25.61 17.55 21.00
CA ARG A 89 -26.26 18.86 21.11
C ARG A 89 -27.09 18.82 22.39
N THR A 90 -26.60 19.48 23.42
CA THR A 90 -27.40 19.84 24.59
C THR A 90 -28.49 20.79 24.09
N PRO A 91 -29.78 20.47 24.24
CA PRO A 91 -30.81 21.47 23.99
C PRO A 91 -30.70 22.52 25.11
N LEU A 92 -30.43 23.77 24.73
CA LEU A 92 -30.64 24.90 25.62
C LEU A 92 -32.16 25.15 25.67
N LEU A 93 -32.70 25.02 26.89
CA LEU A 93 -33.97 25.50 27.44
C LEU A 93 -35.13 25.75 26.46
#